data_AF-A0A5K3FVY5-F1
#
_entry.id   AF-A0A5K3FVY5-F1
#
_cell.length_a   1.000
_cell.length_b   1.000
_cell.length_c   1.000
_cell.angle_alpha   90.00
_cell.angle_beta   90.00
_cell.angle_gamma   90.00
#
_symmetry.space_group_name_H-M   'P 1'
#
loop_
_entity.id
_entity.type
_entity.pdbx_description
1 polymer ?
#
loop_
_entity_poly.entity_id
_entity_poly.type
_entity_poly.pdbx_seq_one_letter_code
_entity_poly.pdbx_strand_id
1 'polypeptide(L)' 'MDELIKSGVAANMDECEDECLRCSAKSNVAIYYGISKRCDCYAQSTTLFSIELSWSNEIGSTLRAYCFHLNELCGEWSL' A
#
# COMPACT_ATOMS: atom_id res chain seq x y z
N MET A 1 6.71 -13.44 3.25
CA MET A 1 6.12 -12.69 4.37
C MET A 1 6.01 -11.26 3.91
N ASP A 2 4.82 -10.69 3.97
CA ASP A 2 4.59 -9.29 3.64
C ASP A 2 5.13 -8.44 4.79
N GLU A 3 5.99 -7.47 4.50
CA GLU A 3 6.59 -6.60 5.50
C GLU A 3 5.65 -5.43 5.78
N LEU A 4 5.15 -5.30 7.02
CA LEU A 4 4.36 -4.14 7.43
C LEU A 4 5.30 -2.92 7.51
N ILE A 5 5.08 -1.94 6.64
CA ILE A 5 5.86 -0.70 6.57
C ILE A 5 5.30 0.33 7.55
N LYS A 6 3.97 0.47 7.58
CA LYS A 6 3.29 1.46 8.40
C LYS A 6 1.89 0.97 8.76
N SER A 7 1.44 1.33 9.95
CA SER A 7 0.04 1.26 10.36
C SER A 7 -0.42 2.65 10.81
N GLY A 8 -1.64 3.04 10.44
CA GLY A 8 -2.19 4.37 10.66
C GLY A 8 -3.71 4.41 10.62
N VAL A 9 -4.27 5.61 10.51
CA VAL A 9 -5.71 5.86 10.44
C VAL A 9 -6.01 6.64 9.17
N ALA A 10 -7.00 6.19 8.40
CA ALA A 10 -7.49 6.89 7.20
C ALA A 10 -9.02 6.92 7.21
N ALA A 11 -9.64 7.94 6.62
CA ALA A 11 -11.10 8.03 6.57
C ALA A 11 -11.71 7.07 5.54
N ASN A 12 -10.96 6.72 4.49
CA ASN A 12 -11.36 5.87 3.38
C ASN A 12 -10.14 5.21 2.68
N MET A 13 -10.42 4.38 1.67
CA MET A 13 -9.38 3.65 0.91
C MET A 13 -8.48 4.58 0.09
N ASP A 14 -9.02 5.68 -0.46
CA ASP A 14 -8.24 6.60 -1.29
C ASP A 14 -7.20 7.36 -0.46
N GLU A 15 -7.58 7.82 0.74
CA GLU A 15 -6.65 8.42 1.69
C GLU A 15 -5.61 7.41 2.19
N CYS A 16 -6.02 6.16 2.45
CA CYS A 16 -5.10 5.09 2.83
C CYS A 16 -4.04 4.81 1.75
N GLU A 17 -4.46 4.78 0.48
CA GLU A 17 -3.56 4.65 -0.67
C GLU A 17 -2.55 5.80 -0.72
N ASP A 18 -3.03 7.05 -0.68
CA ASP A 18 -2.18 8.24 -0.70
C ASP A 18 -1.13 8.21 0.42
N GLU A 19 -1.53 7.78 1.62
CA GLU A 19 -0.61 7.64 2.75
C GLU A 19 0.45 6.56 2.52
N CYS A 20 0.08 5.40 1.97
CA CYS A 20 1.02 4.32 1.71
C CYS A 20 2.04 4.70 0.62
N LEU A 21 1.59 5.39 -0.43
CA LEU A 21 2.45 5.88 -1.51
C LEU A 21 3.41 6.98 -1.02
N ARG A 22 2.98 7.85 -0.10
CA ARG A 22 3.84 8.89 0.50
C ARG A 22 4.86 8.33 1.47
N CYS A 23 4.54 7.25 2.18
CA CYS A 23 5.34 6.78 3.30
C CYS A 23 6.61 6.05 2.88
N SER A 24 6.60 5.35 1.74
CA SER A 24 7.76 4.56 1.31
C SER A 24 7.68 4.20 -0.16
N ALA A 25 8.78 4.39 -0.90
CA ALA A 25 8.96 3.86 -2.25
C ALA A 25 8.90 2.32 -2.32
N LYS A 26 8.89 1.64 -1.16
CA LYS A 26 8.77 0.18 -1.07
C LYS A 26 7.33 -0.30 -0.84
N SER A 27 6.41 0.56 -0.41
CA SER A 27 5.05 0.12 -0.12
C SER A 27 4.25 -0.02 -1.41
N ASN A 28 3.78 -1.22 -1.71
CA ASN A 28 3.07 -1.53 -2.93
C ASN A 28 1.69 -2.17 -2.69
N VAL A 29 1.28 -2.26 -1.42
CA VAL A 29 -0.04 -2.74 -1.01
C VAL A 29 -0.58 -1.85 0.10
N ALA A 30 -1.83 -1.44 -0.02
CA ALA A 30 -2.58 -0.74 1.00
C ALA A 30 -3.81 -1.57 1.41
N ILE A 31 -4.01 -1.72 2.71
CA ILE A 31 -5.19 -2.38 3.28
C ILE A 31 -5.91 -1.39 4.18
N TYR A 32 -7.16 -1.10 3.85
CA TYR A 32 -8.02 -0.24 4.64
C TYR A 32 -9.12 -1.05 5.32
N TYR A 33 -9.20 -0.94 6.64
CA TYR A 33 -10.18 -1.62 7.48
C TYR A 33 -11.33 -0.66 7.81
N GLY A 34 -12.43 -0.75 7.05
CA GLY A 34 -13.49 0.26 7.07
C GLY A 34 -14.17 0.48 8.42
N ILE A 35 -14.22 -0.56 9.27
CA ILE A 35 -14.84 -0.53 10.60
C ILE A 35 -13.96 0.23 11.60
N SER A 36 -12.67 -0.09 11.64
CA SER A 36 -11.71 0.49 12.59
C SER A 36 -11.03 1.76 12.08
N LYS A 37 -11.26 2.11 10.81
CA LYS A 37 -10.53 3.16 10.10
C LYS A 37 -9.01 2.94 10.04
N ARG A 38 -8.54 1.72 10.33
CA ARG A 38 -7.12 1.36 10.26
C ARG A 38 -6.68 1.31 8.81
N CYS A 39 -5.49 1.84 8.54
CA CYS A 39 -4.80 1.74 7.27
C CYS A 39 -3.45 1.08 7.48
N ASP A 40 -3.21 -0.05 6.83
CA ASP A 40 -1.95 -0.77 6.89
C ASP A 40 -1.28 -0.80 5.52
N CYS A 41 -0.01 -0.41 5.49
CA CYS A 41 0.81 -0.33 4.29
C CYS A 41 1.85 -1.45 4.33
N TYR A 42 1.89 -2.27 3.28
CA TYR A 42 2.80 -3.41 3.19
C TYR A 42 3.76 -3.25 2.01
N ALA A 43 4.91 -3.91 2.14
CA ALA A 43 5.78 -4.27 1.04
C ALA A 43 5.62 -5.78 0.77
N GLN A 44 5.04 -6.11 -0.38
CA GLN A 44 4.86 -7.47 -0.86
C GLN A 44 5.81 -7.74 -2.02
N SER A 45 6.33 -8.96 -2.10
CA SER A 45 7.18 -9.35 -3.23
C SER A 45 6.35 -9.35 -4.52
N THR A 46 6.78 -8.57 -5.51
CA THR A 46 6.15 -8.51 -6.83
C THR A 46 6.85 -9.47 -7.78
N THR A 47 6.12 -10.09 -8.71
CA THR A 47 6.74 -10.56 -9.96
C THR A 47 6.86 -9.37 -10.93
N LEU A 48 7.45 -9.59 -12.12
CA LEU A 48 7.64 -8.54 -13.13
C LEU A 48 6.37 -7.72 -13.46
N PHE A 49 5.17 -8.29 -13.27
CA PHE A 49 3.91 -7.61 -13.61
C PHE A 49 2.75 -7.84 -12.64
N SER A 50 2.93 -8.65 -11.58
CA SER A 50 1.82 -8.97 -10.68
C SER A 50 2.21 -8.90 -9.21
N ILE A 51 1.21 -8.47 -8.43
CA ILE A 51 1.15 -8.63 -6.99
C ILE A 51 -0.04 -9.56 -6.72
N GLU A 52 0.23 -10.72 -6.13
CA GLU A 52 -0.82 -11.64 -5.74
C GLU A 52 -1.29 -11.33 -4.32
N LEU A 53 -2.44 -10.67 -4.22
CA LEU A 53 -3.09 -10.39 -2.95
C LEU A 53 -3.90 -11.62 -2.50
N SER A 54 -3.73 -12.00 -1.24
CA SER A 54 -4.66 -12.90 -0.57
C SER A 54 -5.82 -12.10 0.02
N TRP A 55 -7.01 -12.70 0.05
CA TRP A 55 -8.16 -12.08 0.71
C TRP A 55 -7.86 -11.86 2.20
N SER A 56 -8.22 -10.70 2.71
CA SER A 56 -8.19 -10.41 4.13
C SER A 56 -9.34 -11.13 4.83
N ASN A 57 -9.06 -11.72 5.99
CA ASN A 57 -10.08 -12.35 6.84
C ASN A 57 -10.89 -11.33 7.65
N GLU A 58 -10.54 -10.04 7.59
CA GLU A 58 -11.23 -8.99 8.33
C GLU A 58 -12.40 -8.43 7.49
N ILE A 59 -13.62 -8.55 8.02
CA ILE A 59 -14.85 -8.09 7.35
C ILE A 59 -14.79 -6.57 7.13
N GLY A 60 -15.13 -6.13 5.92
CA GLY A 60 -15.13 -4.71 5.57
C GLY A 60 -13.74 -4.13 5.27
N SER A 61 -12.74 -4.99 5.08
CA SER A 61 -11.44 -4.58 4.55
C SER A 61 -11.48 -4.41 3.04
N THR A 62 -10.79 -3.38 2.56
CA THR A 62 -10.54 -3.11 1.14
C THR A 62 -9.05 -3.17 0.91
N LEU A 63 -8.62 -3.83 -0.17
CA LEU A 63 -7.22 -3.96 -0.53
C LEU A 63 -6.98 -3.34 -1.89
N ARG A 64 -5.84 -2.67 -2.05
CA ARG A 64 -5.30 -2.26 -3.35
C ARG A 64 -3.81 -2.61 -3.41
N ALA A 65 -3.38 -3.03 -4.58
CA ALA A 65 -1.99 -3.25 -4.90
C ALA A 65 -1.58 -2.38 -6.08
N TYR A 66 -0.33 -1.93 -6.07
CA TYR A 66 0.22 -1.03 -7.06
C TYR A 66 1.55 -1.60 -7.56
N CYS A 67 1.66 -1.85 -8.85
CA CYS A 67 2.96 -2.10 -9.46
C CYS A 67 3.62 -0.75 -9.72
N PHE A 68 4.71 -0.44 -9.03
CA PHE A 68 5.57 0.65 -9.47
C PHE A 68 6.12 0.27 -10.84
N HIS A 69 5.82 1.05 -11.88
CA HIS A 69 6.68 1.03 -13.05
C HIS A 69 8.07 1.46 -12.56
N LEU A 70 9.06 0.58 -12.70
CA LEU A 70 10.48 0.92 -12.66
C LEU A 70 10.79 1.86 -13.83
N ASN A 71 10.21 3.05 -13.87
CA ASN A 71 10.87 4.17 -14.49
C ASN A 71 11.90 4.61 -13.46
N GLU A 72 13.17 4.48 -13.79
CA GLU A 72 14.35 4.88 -13.03
C GLU A 72 14.42 6.40 -12.76
N LEU A 73 13.31 7.05 -12.39
CA LEU A 73 13.22 8.49 -12.18
C LEU A 73 12.29 8.82 -11.02
N CYS A 74 12.56 8.27 -9.83
CA CYS A 74 12.55 9.14 -8.66
C CYS A 74 13.84 9.98 -8.69
N GLY A 75 13.97 10.80 -9.75
CA GLY A 75 14.98 11.84 -9.81
C GLY A 75 14.69 12.82 -8.69
N GLU A 76 15.72 13.15 -7.93
CA GLU A 76 15.71 14.07 -6.81
C GLU A 76 14.83 15.30 -7.11
N TRP A 77 13.78 15.49 -6.32
CA TRP A 77 13.14 16.81 -6.23
C TRP A 77 14.04 17.67 -5.35
N SER A 78 15.10 18.20 -5.95
CA SER A 78 15.92 19.26 -5.38
C SER A 78 15.23 20.59 -5.69
N LEU A 79 14.55 21.17 -4.69
CA LEU A 79 14.10 22.56 -4.69
C LEU A 79 15.26 23.52 -4.43
#